data_AF-A0A2D6L3K2-F1
#
_entry.id   AF-A0A2D6L3K2-F1
#
_cell.length_a   1.000
_cell.length_b   1.000
_cell.length_c   1.000
_cell.angle_alpha   90.00
_cell.angle_beta   90.00
_cell.angle_gamma   90.00
#
_symmetry.space_group_name_H-M   'P 1'
#
loop_
_entity.id
_entity.type
_entity.pdbx_description
1 polymer ?
#
loop_
_entity_poly.entity_id
_entity_poly.type
_entity_poly.pdbx_seq_one_letter_code
_entity_poly.pdbx_strand_id
1 'polypeptide(L)'
;MGILEEIKQMQSQNKTEEEITRTLKEKGASPKEISDSFDQAKIKSAVSNEEYYQPPETQESSYAPQAQEAQEQVYAPQEQYQQDSYENYSPGGIDTDTTVEIAEQVFQERSAKMQNQLNNLNEIKTLLQSTVDDLSERLKRIETTIDKLQISILDKVGSYGKNLESIKKEMGMMQDSFGKMSNEVANKKTARTTTTISQPTKLVKKVSKRN
;
A
#
# COMPACT_ATOMS: atom_id res chain seq x y z
N MET A 1 17.40 16.20 -31.70
CA MET A 1 16.51 15.92 -30.55
C MET A 1 17.15 14.81 -29.75
N GLY A 2 17.15 14.87 -28.41
CA GLY A 2 17.70 13.80 -27.58
C GLY A 2 16.80 12.56 -27.57
N ILE A 3 17.38 11.38 -27.34
CA ILE A 3 16.66 10.08 -27.30
C ILE A 3 15.50 10.12 -26.28
N LEU A 4 15.76 10.68 -25.10
CA LEU A 4 14.76 10.87 -24.05
C LEU A 4 13.50 11.62 -24.53
N GLU A 5 13.69 12.70 -25.28
CA GLU A 5 12.58 13.53 -25.76
C GLU A 5 11.75 12.78 -26.81
N GLU A 6 12.43 11.96 -27.62
CA GLU A 6 11.80 11.13 -28.63
C GLU A 6 10.98 9.99 -28.02
N ILE A 7 11.49 9.35 -26.95
CA ILE A 7 10.75 8.36 -26.17
C ILE A 7 9.46 8.98 -25.62
N LYS A 8 9.54 10.17 -25.01
CA LYS A 8 8.36 10.88 -24.48
C LYS A 8 7.35 11.21 -25.56
N GLN A 9 7.82 11.68 -26.71
CA GLN A 9 6.96 11.98 -27.85
C GLN A 9 6.24 10.72 -28.34
N MET A 10 6.95 9.59 -28.48
CA MET A 10 6.34 8.34 -28.93
C MET A 10 5.41 7.72 -27.89
N GLN A 11 5.72 7.83 -26.60
CA GLN A 11 4.83 7.44 -25.51
C GLN A 11 3.53 8.26 -25.53
N SER A 12 3.61 9.58 -25.82
CA SER A 12 2.41 10.42 -25.98
C SER A 12 1.53 10.02 -27.18
N GLN A 13 2.08 9.28 -28.13
CA GLN A 13 1.36 8.69 -29.27
C GLN A 13 0.79 7.29 -28.97
N ASN A 14 0.89 6.80 -27.73
CA ASN A 14 0.51 5.44 -27.31
C ASN A 14 1.25 4.31 -28.04
N LYS A 15 2.49 4.56 -28.49
CA LYS A 15 3.34 3.49 -29.02
C LYS A 15 3.84 2.58 -27.91
N THR A 16 3.99 1.28 -28.20
CA THR A 16 4.54 0.32 -27.22
C THR A 16 6.05 0.49 -27.07
N GLU A 17 6.62 0.07 -25.93
CA GLU A 17 8.07 0.16 -25.70
C GLU A 17 8.90 -0.61 -26.75
N GLU A 18 8.36 -1.71 -27.27
CA GLU A 18 8.99 -2.49 -28.35
C GLU A 18 9.06 -1.70 -29.67
N GLU A 19 7.97 -1.02 -30.04
CA GLU A 19 7.92 -0.16 -31.23
C GLU A 19 8.88 1.03 -31.11
N ILE A 20 8.97 1.60 -29.91
CA ILE A 20 9.88 2.70 -29.59
C ILE A 20 11.33 2.22 -29.71
N THR A 21 11.65 1.06 -29.12
CA THR A 21 12.99 0.47 -29.17
C THR A 21 13.42 0.18 -30.60
N ARG A 22 12.52 -0.36 -31.42
CA ARG A 22 12.77 -0.61 -32.84
C ARG A 22 13.04 0.69 -33.61
N THR A 23 12.20 1.71 -33.41
CA THR A 23 12.34 3.02 -34.08
C THR A 23 13.67 3.69 -33.72
N LEU A 24 14.08 3.63 -32.45
CA LEU A 24 15.33 4.22 -31.98
C LEU A 24 16.56 3.44 -32.46
N LYS A 25 16.46 2.11 -32.53
CA LYS A 25 17.51 1.26 -33.10
C LYS A 25 17.71 1.52 -34.60
N GLU A 26 16.62 1.71 -35.35
CA GLU A 26 16.65 2.11 -36.77
C GLU A 26 17.29 3.50 -36.96
N LYS A 27 17.18 4.38 -35.95
CA LYS A 27 17.86 5.68 -35.90
C LYS A 27 19.31 5.62 -35.40
N GLY A 28 19.83 4.43 -35.10
CA GLY A 28 21.22 4.21 -34.71
C GLY A 28 21.53 4.40 -33.22
N ALA A 29 20.52 4.48 -32.35
CA ALA A 29 20.74 4.53 -30.91
C ALA A 29 21.23 3.17 -30.38
N SER A 30 22.18 3.18 -29.45
CA SER A 30 22.66 1.94 -28.84
C SER A 30 21.63 1.37 -27.84
N PRO A 31 21.57 0.04 -27.64
CA PRO A 31 20.66 -0.58 -26.68
C PRO A 31 20.81 -0.01 -25.26
N LYS A 32 22.04 0.35 -24.88
CA LYS A 32 22.34 0.93 -23.57
C LYS A 32 21.74 2.33 -23.41
N GLU A 33 21.85 3.19 -24.43
CA GLU A 33 21.27 4.54 -24.41
C GLU A 33 19.74 4.51 -24.40
N ILE A 34 19.15 3.53 -25.08
CA ILE A 34 17.69 3.33 -25.09
C ILE A 34 17.21 2.96 -23.67
N SER A 35 17.86 1.98 -23.03
CA SER A 35 17.53 1.56 -21.65
C SER A 35 17.66 2.72 -20.66
N ASP A 36 18.79 3.42 -20.68
CA ASP A 36 19.03 4.57 -19.79
C ASP A 36 18.00 5.69 -20.00
N SER A 37 17.62 5.95 -21.25
CA SER A 37 16.60 6.95 -21.57
C SER A 37 15.19 6.54 -21.11
N PHE A 38 14.85 5.24 -21.14
CA PHE A 38 13.59 4.74 -20.58
C PHE A 38 13.54 4.89 -19.05
N ASP A 39 14.63 4.53 -18.36
CA ASP A 39 14.73 4.68 -16.91
C ASP A 39 14.59 6.16 -16.50
N GLN A 40 15.30 7.05 -17.21
CA GLN A 40 15.18 8.50 -17.01
C GLN A 40 13.76 9.02 -17.31
N ALA A 41 13.09 8.51 -18.35
CA ALA A 41 11.72 8.90 -18.65
C ALA A 41 10.74 8.49 -17.53
N LYS A 42 10.90 7.28 -16.99
CA LYS A 42 10.07 6.73 -15.90
C LYS A 42 10.28 7.45 -14.58
N ILE A 43 11.52 7.82 -14.26
CA ILE A 43 11.83 8.63 -13.08
C ILE A 43 11.23 10.03 -13.26
N LYS A 44 11.39 10.64 -14.43
CA LYS A 44 10.88 12.00 -14.68
C LYS A 44 9.35 12.05 -14.68
N SER A 45 8.65 11.01 -15.16
CA SER A 45 7.20 10.94 -15.05
C SER A 45 6.74 10.76 -13.60
N ALA A 46 7.41 9.92 -12.81
CA ALA A 46 7.11 9.75 -11.39
C ALA A 46 7.34 11.04 -10.57
N VAL A 47 8.40 11.79 -10.86
CA VAL A 47 8.72 13.05 -10.18
C VAL A 47 7.81 14.21 -10.61
N SER A 48 7.31 14.20 -11.86
CA SER A 48 6.43 15.27 -12.35
C SER A 48 4.99 15.13 -11.85
N ASN A 49 4.63 14.00 -11.24
CA ASN A 49 3.26 13.67 -10.83
C ASN A 49 3.04 13.81 -9.31
N GLU A 50 3.69 14.79 -8.68
CA GLU A 50 3.62 15.06 -7.24
C GLU A 50 2.31 15.75 -6.77
N GLU A 51 1.25 15.73 -7.60
CA GLU A 51 -0.10 16.06 -7.18
C GLU A 51 -1.05 14.90 -7.48
N TYR A 52 -1.71 14.42 -6.41
CA TYR A 52 -2.68 13.33 -6.33
C TYR A 52 -2.13 11.89 -6.41
N TYR A 53 -1.86 11.37 -5.21
CA TYR A 53 -1.86 9.93 -4.93
C TYR A 53 -3.16 9.27 -5.39
N GLN A 54 -3.08 8.56 -6.50
CA GLN A 54 -3.97 7.43 -6.81
C GLN A 54 -3.08 6.20 -6.99
N PRO A 55 -3.21 5.16 -6.14
CA PRO A 55 -2.34 3.99 -6.24
C PRO A 55 -2.61 3.25 -7.56
N PRO A 56 -1.58 3.00 -8.40
CA PRO A 56 -1.76 2.21 -9.62
C PRO A 56 -1.92 0.73 -9.28
N GLU A 57 -2.92 0.09 -9.89
CA GLU A 57 -3.06 -1.36 -9.93
C GLU A 57 -1.83 -1.97 -10.60
N THR A 58 -1.10 -2.78 -9.84
CA THR A 58 -0.02 -3.62 -10.33
C THR A 58 -0.56 -4.68 -11.27
N GLN A 59 -0.40 -4.49 -12.58
CA GLN A 59 -0.45 -5.58 -13.54
C GLN A 59 0.82 -6.43 -13.38
N GLU A 60 0.64 -7.66 -12.85
CA GLU A 60 1.61 -8.74 -12.86
C GLU A 60 2.05 -9.05 -14.29
N SER A 61 3.15 -8.47 -14.74
CA SER A 61 3.90 -8.98 -15.88
C SER A 61 4.73 -10.17 -15.43
N SER A 62 4.20 -11.36 -15.72
CA SER A 62 4.88 -12.64 -15.61
C SER A 62 6.08 -12.66 -16.56
N TYR A 63 7.27 -12.35 -16.02
CA TYR A 63 8.53 -12.59 -16.72
C TYR A 63 8.85 -14.09 -16.64
N ALA A 64 8.62 -14.78 -17.75
CA ALA A 64 9.18 -16.10 -17.97
C ALA A 64 10.71 -15.96 -18.17
N PRO A 65 11.55 -16.59 -17.34
CA PRO A 65 12.98 -16.57 -17.53
C PRO A 65 13.35 -17.38 -18.79
N GLN A 66 13.96 -16.70 -19.75
CA GLN A 66 14.51 -17.31 -20.95
C GLN A 66 15.71 -18.18 -20.52
N ALA A 67 15.54 -19.50 -20.67
CA ALA A 67 16.55 -20.50 -20.36
C ALA A 67 17.82 -20.25 -21.19
N GLN A 68 18.91 -19.90 -20.51
CA GLN A 68 20.26 -20.08 -21.04
C GLN A 68 20.57 -21.57 -20.97
N GLU A 69 20.82 -22.17 -22.13
CA GLU A 69 21.33 -23.53 -22.26
C GLU A 69 22.63 -23.66 -21.46
N ALA A 70 22.55 -24.47 -20.39
CA ALA A 70 23.67 -24.89 -19.60
C ALA A 70 24.51 -25.88 -20.42
N GLN A 71 25.75 -25.50 -20.74
CA GLN A 71 26.76 -26.46 -21.15
C GLN A 71 27.16 -27.28 -19.92
N GLU A 72 26.83 -28.57 -19.96
CA GLU A 72 27.28 -29.59 -18.99
C GLU A 72 28.82 -29.68 -18.99
N GLN A 73 29.46 -29.17 -17.93
CA GLN A 73 30.78 -29.64 -17.54
C GLN A 73 30.62 -30.82 -16.59
N VAL A 74 30.89 -32.01 -17.13
CA VAL A 74 30.98 -33.27 -16.40
C VAL A 74 32.22 -33.24 -15.51
N TYR A 75 32.00 -33.25 -14.20
CA TYR A 75 33.03 -33.37 -13.17
C TYR A 75 33.38 -34.85 -12.96
N ALA A 76 34.68 -35.12 -12.88
CA ALA A 76 35.30 -36.45 -12.83
C ALA A 76 35.06 -37.22 -11.51
N PRO A 77 35.38 -38.52 -11.49
CA PRO A 77 36.05 -39.15 -10.36
C PRO A 77 37.50 -39.51 -10.69
N GLN A 78 38.38 -39.20 -9.73
CA GLN A 78 39.80 -39.59 -9.66
C GLN A 78 39.98 -41.11 -9.64
N GLU A 79 40.93 -41.63 -10.42
CA GLU A 79 41.78 -42.77 -10.05
C GLU A 79 43.19 -42.54 -10.63
N GLN A 80 44.18 -42.34 -9.76
CA GLN A 80 45.29 -43.27 -9.45
C GLN A 80 46.32 -43.51 -10.57
N TYR A 81 47.53 -43.00 -10.29
CA TYR A 81 48.86 -43.50 -10.64
C TYR A 81 49.05 -44.23 -11.99
N GLN A 82 49.82 -43.61 -12.88
CA GLN A 82 50.97 -44.29 -13.47
C GLN A 82 52.05 -43.31 -13.92
N GLN A 83 53.19 -43.47 -13.27
CA GLN A 83 54.52 -43.07 -13.71
C GLN A 83 54.79 -43.76 -15.05
N ASP A 84 54.92 -43.01 -16.15
CA ASP A 84 55.83 -43.43 -17.20
C ASP A 84 56.32 -42.27 -18.07
N SER A 85 57.64 -42.31 -18.22
CA SER A 85 58.51 -41.46 -19.00
C SER A 85 58.17 -41.55 -20.48
N TYR A 86 57.92 -40.42 -21.16
CA TYR A 86 58.33 -40.27 -22.56
C TYR A 86 58.59 -38.79 -22.89
N GLU A 87 59.88 -38.50 -22.93
CA GLU A 87 60.55 -37.42 -23.64
C GLU A 87 60.06 -37.39 -25.10
N ASN A 88 59.39 -36.30 -25.51
CA ASN A 88 59.29 -35.97 -26.92
C ASN A 88 59.17 -34.46 -27.15
N TYR A 89 60.04 -33.99 -28.03
CA TYR A 89 60.37 -32.60 -28.36
C TYR A 89 59.16 -31.78 -28.84
N SER A 90 58.98 -30.59 -28.26
CA SER A 90 58.41 -29.46 -28.99
C SER A 90 59.23 -28.18 -28.69
N PRO A 91 59.86 -27.57 -29.70
CA PRO A 91 60.68 -26.38 -29.54
C PRO A 91 59.77 -25.14 -29.50
N GLY A 92 59.63 -24.58 -28.31
CA GLY A 92 58.82 -23.37 -28.04
C GLY A 92 58.07 -23.43 -26.70
N GLY A 93 58.60 -24.16 -25.72
CA GLY A 93 58.00 -24.33 -24.40
C GLY A 93 57.98 -23.02 -23.63
N ILE A 94 56.78 -22.50 -23.40
CA ILE A 94 56.54 -21.62 -22.24
C ILE A 94 56.86 -22.49 -21.02
N ASP A 95 57.82 -22.06 -20.21
CA ASP A 95 58.18 -22.77 -18.97
C ASP A 95 56.91 -23.06 -18.16
N THR A 96 56.73 -24.32 -17.73
CA THR A 96 55.64 -24.71 -16.85
C THR A 96 55.59 -23.83 -15.61
N ASP A 97 56.75 -23.38 -15.12
CA ASP A 97 56.88 -22.46 -14.00
C ASP A 97 56.28 -21.08 -14.30
N THR A 98 56.41 -20.58 -15.53
CA THR A 98 55.75 -19.33 -15.96
C THR A 98 54.24 -19.52 -16.07
N THR A 99 53.78 -20.68 -16.50
CA THR A 99 52.34 -20.99 -16.56
C THR A 99 51.74 -21.11 -15.16
N VAL A 100 52.47 -21.70 -14.21
CA VAL A 100 52.08 -21.79 -12.80
C VAL A 100 52.04 -20.40 -12.15
N GLU A 101 53.04 -19.55 -12.39
CA GLU A 101 53.06 -18.18 -11.88
C GLU A 101 51.88 -17.33 -12.40
N ILE A 102 51.59 -17.42 -13.70
CA ILE A 102 50.43 -16.73 -14.29
C ILE A 102 49.12 -17.27 -13.69
N ALA A 103 49.00 -18.59 -13.51
CA ALA A 103 47.81 -19.18 -12.93
C ALA A 103 47.61 -18.74 -11.47
N GLU A 104 48.68 -18.67 -10.68
CA GLU A 104 48.63 -18.21 -9.29
C GLU A 104 48.26 -16.73 -9.21
N GLN A 105 48.84 -15.88 -10.06
CA GLN A 105 48.51 -14.46 -10.12
C GLN A 105 47.04 -14.23 -10.50
N VAL A 106 46.54 -14.93 -11.52
CA VAL A 106 45.13 -14.84 -11.94
C VAL A 106 44.21 -15.36 -10.83
N PHE A 107 44.59 -16.45 -10.14
CA PHE A 107 43.82 -16.98 -9.03
C PHE A 107 43.74 -16.00 -7.84
N GLN A 108 44.86 -15.36 -7.48
CA GLN A 108 44.90 -14.35 -6.43
C GLN A 108 44.05 -13.12 -6.80
N GLU A 109 44.14 -12.63 -8.04
CA GLU A 109 43.34 -11.50 -8.49
C GLU A 109 41.83 -11.82 -8.48
N ARG A 110 41.45 -13.02 -8.92
CA ARG A 110 40.05 -13.48 -8.90
C ARG A 110 39.54 -13.70 -7.49
N SER A 111 40.35 -14.29 -6.62
CA SER A 111 40.04 -14.48 -5.19
C SER A 111 39.86 -13.15 -4.47
N ALA A 112 40.73 -12.17 -4.72
CA ALA A 112 40.62 -10.83 -4.17
C ALA A 112 39.36 -10.10 -4.66
N LYS A 113 39.02 -10.20 -5.96
CA LYS A 113 37.76 -9.67 -6.51
C LYS A 113 36.54 -10.30 -5.85
N MET A 114 36.55 -11.62 -5.62
CA MET A 114 35.47 -12.33 -4.95
C MET A 114 35.31 -11.89 -3.49
N GLN A 115 36.42 -11.70 -2.78
CA GLN A 115 36.39 -11.17 -1.41
C GLN A 115 35.79 -9.76 -1.34
N ASN A 116 36.11 -8.90 -2.30
CA ASN A 116 35.48 -7.58 -2.40
C ASN A 116 33.96 -7.68 -2.67
N GLN A 117 33.53 -8.60 -3.54
CA GLN A 117 32.10 -8.83 -3.77
C GLN A 117 31.39 -9.35 -2.51
N LEU A 118 32.02 -10.23 -1.73
CA LEU A 118 31.48 -10.70 -0.44
C LEU A 118 31.34 -9.55 0.57
N ASN A 119 32.29 -8.63 0.61
CA ASN A 119 32.18 -7.43 1.46
C ASN A 119 31.01 -6.55 1.04
N ASN A 120 30.84 -6.30 -0.26
CA ASN A 120 29.69 -5.56 -0.78
C ASN A 120 28.35 -6.24 -0.44
N LEU A 121 28.29 -7.58 -0.45
CA LEU A 121 27.09 -8.32 -0.04
C LEU A 121 26.77 -8.13 1.44
N ASN A 122 27.78 -8.02 2.31
CA ASN A 122 27.57 -7.70 3.72
C ASN A 122 27.02 -6.29 3.90
N GLU A 123 27.53 -5.30 3.15
CA GLU A 123 26.99 -3.94 3.17
C GLU A 123 25.53 -3.91 2.70
N ILE A 124 25.21 -4.62 1.60
CA ILE A 124 23.83 -4.77 1.12
C ILE A 124 22.96 -5.43 2.18
N LYS A 125 23.45 -6.47 2.85
CA LYS A 125 22.72 -7.13 3.94
C LYS A 125 22.41 -6.15 5.07
N THR A 126 23.37 -5.33 5.47
CA THR A 126 23.17 -4.32 6.51
C THR A 126 22.16 -3.24 6.08
N LEU A 127 22.25 -2.76 4.84
CA LEU A 127 21.29 -1.79 4.30
C LEU A 127 19.88 -2.38 4.21
N LEU A 128 19.74 -3.61 3.70
CA LEU A 128 18.46 -4.32 3.63
C LEU A 128 17.89 -4.58 5.02
N GLN A 129 18.72 -4.96 5.99
CA GLN A 129 18.26 -5.15 7.37
C GLN A 129 17.72 -3.83 7.93
N SER A 130 18.43 -2.72 7.74
CA SER A 130 17.99 -1.41 8.19
C SER A 130 16.69 -0.95 7.52
N THR A 131 16.50 -1.20 6.22
CA THR A 131 15.27 -0.82 5.53
C THR A 131 14.09 -1.71 5.93
N VAL A 132 14.33 -3.00 6.17
CA VAL A 132 13.31 -3.92 6.71
C VAL A 132 12.89 -3.50 8.12
N ASP A 133 13.84 -3.10 8.96
CA ASP A 133 13.56 -2.62 10.33
C ASP A 133 12.76 -1.31 10.31
N ASP A 134 13.11 -0.35 9.44
CA ASP A 134 12.34 0.90 9.25
C ASP A 134 10.91 0.61 8.74
N LEU A 135 10.76 -0.27 7.76
CA LEU A 135 9.44 -0.68 7.27
C LEU A 135 8.60 -1.34 8.36
N SER A 136 9.22 -2.15 9.22
CA SER A 136 8.55 -2.77 10.38
C SER A 136 8.06 -1.72 11.37
N GLU A 137 8.87 -0.70 11.68
CA GLU A 137 8.45 0.39 12.58
C GLU A 137 7.29 1.20 11.97
N ARG A 138 7.40 1.54 10.69
CA ARG A 138 6.35 2.27 9.96
C ARG A 138 5.04 1.47 9.94
N LEU A 139 5.10 0.15 9.73
CA LEU A 139 3.92 -0.72 9.79
C LEU A 139 3.27 -0.71 11.17
N LYS A 140 4.05 -0.84 12.25
CA LYS A 140 3.52 -0.75 13.63
C LYS A 140 2.84 0.59 13.91
N ARG A 141 3.39 1.68 13.38
CA ARG A 141 2.79 3.02 13.50
C ARG A 141 1.48 3.14 12.73
N ILE A 142 1.41 2.55 11.54
CA ILE A 142 0.18 2.48 10.73
C ILE A 142 -0.88 1.66 11.46
N GLU A 143 -0.53 0.49 11.98
CA GLU A 143 -1.42 -0.37 12.77
C GLU A 143 -2.00 0.39 13.97
N THR A 144 -1.15 1.05 14.76
CA THR A 144 -1.60 1.88 15.89
C THR A 144 -2.53 3.02 15.47
N THR A 145 -2.30 3.61 14.29
CA THR A 145 -3.15 4.70 13.77
C THR A 145 -4.51 4.16 13.32
N ILE A 146 -4.54 2.98 12.71
CA ILE A 146 -5.76 2.27 12.32
C ILE A 146 -6.58 1.92 13.57
N ASP A 147 -5.95 1.39 14.61
CA ASP A 147 -6.62 1.07 15.88
C ASP A 147 -7.27 2.31 16.51
N LYS A 148 -6.54 3.43 16.55
CA LYS A 148 -7.08 4.71 17.04
C LYS A 148 -8.25 5.21 16.19
N LEU A 149 -8.16 5.07 14.87
CA LEU A 149 -9.24 5.43 13.96
C LEU A 149 -10.49 4.58 14.23
N GLN A 150 -10.33 3.27 14.40
CA GLN A 150 -11.44 2.36 14.71
C GLN A 150 -12.11 2.72 16.03
N ILE A 151 -11.34 2.98 17.09
CA ILE A 151 -11.86 3.45 18.37
C ILE A 151 -12.62 4.78 18.20
N SER A 152 -12.04 5.74 17.49
CA SER A 152 -12.70 7.03 17.26
C SER A 152 -13.99 6.91 16.46
N ILE A 153 -14.07 5.98 15.50
CA ILE A 153 -15.30 5.71 14.74
C ILE A 153 -16.35 5.09 15.66
N LEU A 154 -15.99 4.09 16.47
CA LEU A 154 -16.90 3.47 17.43
C LEU A 154 -17.43 4.49 18.45
N ASP A 155 -16.57 5.35 18.98
CA ASP A 155 -16.97 6.42 19.90
C ASP A 155 -17.92 7.42 19.25
N LYS A 156 -17.62 7.85 18.01
CA LYS A 156 -18.50 8.72 17.22
C LYS A 156 -19.85 8.07 17.01
N VAL A 157 -19.90 6.84 16.48
CA VAL A 157 -21.15 6.12 16.21
C VAL A 157 -21.94 5.89 17.51
N GLY A 158 -21.27 5.52 18.59
CA GLY A 158 -21.89 5.37 19.92
C GLY A 158 -22.48 6.69 20.43
N SER A 159 -21.78 7.81 20.25
CA SER A 159 -22.28 9.14 20.61
C SER A 159 -23.50 9.55 19.77
N TYR A 160 -23.50 9.25 18.46
CA TYR A 160 -24.67 9.47 17.60
C TYR A 160 -25.85 8.61 18.02
N GLY A 161 -25.64 7.34 18.38
CA GLY A 161 -26.68 6.45 18.89
C GLY A 161 -27.33 7.00 20.17
N LYS A 162 -26.52 7.45 21.14
CA LYS A 162 -27.02 8.09 22.37
C LYS A 162 -27.78 9.39 22.09
N ASN A 163 -27.30 10.20 21.15
CA ASN A 163 -27.97 11.44 20.76
C ASN A 163 -29.33 11.15 20.10
N LEU A 164 -29.39 10.20 19.17
CA LEU A 164 -30.64 9.75 18.54
C LEU A 164 -31.64 9.20 19.56
N GLU A 165 -31.17 8.47 20.57
CA GLU A 165 -32.01 7.96 21.65
C GLU A 165 -32.57 9.11 22.52
N SER A 166 -31.75 10.12 22.84
CA SER A 166 -32.20 11.34 23.53
C SER A 166 -33.27 12.07 22.71
N ILE A 167 -33.02 12.29 21.41
CA ILE A 167 -33.96 12.94 20.50
C ILE A 167 -35.27 12.14 20.43
N LYS A 168 -35.20 10.80 20.33
CA LYS A 168 -36.40 9.94 20.32
C LYS A 168 -37.20 10.07 21.61
N LYS A 169 -36.53 10.13 22.77
CA LYS A 169 -37.17 10.30 24.07
C LYS A 169 -37.84 11.67 24.20
N GLU A 170 -37.15 12.74 23.81
CA GLU A 170 -37.70 14.10 23.80
C GLU A 170 -38.87 14.22 22.83
N MET A 171 -38.77 13.63 21.64
CA MET A 171 -39.85 13.59 20.66
C MET A 171 -41.07 12.83 21.21
N GLY A 172 -40.86 11.72 21.92
CA GLY A 172 -41.92 10.99 22.62
C GLY A 172 -42.61 11.85 23.69
N MET A 173 -41.85 12.54 24.52
CA MET A 173 -42.40 13.46 25.54
C MET A 173 -43.17 14.63 24.92
N MET A 174 -42.71 15.16 23.78
CA MET A 174 -43.42 16.20 23.03
C MET A 174 -44.73 15.67 22.44
N GLN A 175 -44.73 14.47 21.87
CA GLN A 175 -45.93 13.81 21.36
C GLN A 175 -46.95 13.58 22.48
N ASP A 176 -46.51 13.10 23.64
CA ASP A 176 -47.37 12.91 24.81
C ASP A 176 -47.96 14.23 25.30
N SER A 177 -47.15 15.29 25.35
CA SER A 177 -47.58 16.62 25.77
C SER A 177 -48.60 17.22 24.80
N PHE A 178 -48.35 17.08 23.49
CA PHE A 178 -49.28 17.50 22.45
C PHE A 178 -50.58 16.69 22.49
N GLY A 179 -50.49 15.38 22.73
CA GLY A 179 -51.64 14.50 22.91
C GLY A 179 -52.51 14.93 24.10
N LYS A 180 -51.90 15.25 25.24
CA LYS A 180 -52.62 15.78 26.41
C LYS A 180 -53.30 17.11 26.13
N MET A 181 -52.58 18.08 25.55
CA MET A 181 -53.14 19.39 25.21
C MET A 181 -54.29 19.29 24.19
N SER A 182 -54.12 18.46 23.15
CA SER A 182 -55.15 18.25 22.12
C SER A 182 -56.40 17.62 22.72
N ASN A 183 -56.25 16.62 23.59
CA ASN A 183 -57.36 15.99 24.30
C ASN A 183 -58.07 16.96 25.26
N GLU A 184 -57.35 17.80 25.99
CA GLU A 184 -57.96 18.84 26.84
C GLU A 184 -58.81 19.83 26.03
N VAL A 185 -58.31 20.28 24.88
CA VAL A 185 -59.05 21.21 23.99
C VAL A 185 -60.31 20.54 23.42
N ALA A 186 -60.22 19.27 23.03
CA ALA A 186 -61.37 18.50 22.54
C ALA A 186 -62.44 18.31 23.64
N ASN A 187 -62.02 17.89 24.85
CA ASN A 187 -62.93 17.64 25.98
C ASN A 187 -63.53 18.93 26.57
N LYS A 188 -62.83 20.06 26.49
CA LYS A 188 -63.36 21.36 26.96
C LYS A 188 -64.52 21.88 26.11
N LYS A 189 -64.67 21.42 24.86
CA LYS A 189 -65.82 21.75 24.01
C LYS A 189 -67.08 20.94 24.35
N THR A 190 -66.93 19.71 24.86
CA THR A 190 -68.07 18.88 25.29
C THR A 190 -68.56 19.21 26.70
N ALA A 191 -67.68 19.65 27.60
CA ALA A 191 -68.07 20.03 28.97
C ALA A 191 -68.88 21.34 29.08
N ARG A 192 -68.99 22.14 28.01
CA ARG A 192 -69.69 23.44 28.03
C ARG A 192 -71.18 23.38 27.65
N THR A 193 -71.73 22.21 27.31
CA THR A 193 -73.12 22.08 26.83
C THR A 193 -74.06 21.33 27.78
N THR A 194 -73.55 20.74 28.87
CA THR A 194 -74.37 20.07 29.90
C THR A 194 -74.39 20.88 31.20
N THR A 195 -75.06 22.02 31.19
CA THR A 195 -75.62 22.62 32.41
C THR A 195 -77.08 22.94 32.14
N THR A 196 -77.90 21.90 32.14
CA THR A 196 -79.35 21.98 32.18
C THR A 196 -79.84 21.79 33.63
N ILE A 197 -80.37 22.89 34.20
CA ILE A 197 -81.65 23.01 34.94
C ILE A 197 -81.80 22.37 36.35
N SER A 198 -82.44 23.13 37.26
CA SER A 198 -83.22 22.75 38.48
C SER A 198 -82.58 23.19 39.82
N GLN A 199 -83.20 23.88 40.79
CA GLN A 199 -84.54 24.46 41.05
C GLN A 199 -84.42 25.43 42.27
N PRO A 200 -85.43 26.27 42.57
CA PRO A 200 -85.42 27.23 43.68
C PRO A 200 -86.04 26.64 44.97
N THR A 201 -85.31 26.68 46.10
CA THR A 201 -85.88 26.38 47.43
C THR A 201 -86.02 27.65 48.27
N LYS A 202 -87.25 27.80 48.76
CA LYS A 202 -87.87 28.99 49.34
C LYS A 202 -87.38 29.31 50.75
N LEU A 203 -87.37 30.62 51.03
CA LEU A 203 -87.60 31.28 52.32
C LEU A 203 -88.48 30.49 53.29
N VAL A 204 -88.00 30.23 54.52
CA VAL A 204 -88.83 30.19 55.73
C VAL A 204 -88.06 30.81 56.91
N LYS A 205 -88.54 31.97 57.37
CA LYS A 205 -88.33 32.55 58.71
C LYS A 205 -88.90 31.60 59.78
N LYS A 206 -88.27 31.48 60.97
CA LYS A 206 -88.89 31.56 62.32
C LYS A 206 -87.87 31.22 63.43
N VAL A 207 -87.65 32.16 64.38
CA VAL A 207 -88.08 32.11 65.82
C VAL A 207 -87.11 31.28 66.68
N SER A 208 -86.24 31.91 67.46
CA SER A 208 -86.46 32.36 68.87
C SER A 208 -86.69 31.21 69.86
N LYS A 209 -85.70 30.99 70.75
CA LYS A 209 -85.76 30.72 72.22
C LYS A 209 -84.39 30.17 72.68
N ARG A 210 -83.72 30.80 73.65
CA ARG A 210 -83.69 30.45 75.10
C ARG A 210 -83.27 28.98 75.31
N ASN A 211 -82.29 28.61 76.13
CA ASN A 211 -81.53 29.26 77.21
C ASN A 211 -80.11 28.69 77.20
#